data_AF-A0A7Y5SK91-F1
#
_entry.id   AF-A0A7Y5SK91-F1
#
_cell.length_a   1.000
_cell.length_b   1.000
_cell.length_c   1.000
_cell.angle_alpha   90.00
_cell.angle_beta   90.00
_cell.angle_gamma   90.00
#
_symmetry.space_group_name_H-M   'P 1'
#
loop_
_entity.id
_entity.type
_entity.pdbx_description
1 polymer ?
#
loop_
_entity_poly.entity_id
_entity_poly.type
_entity_poly.pdbx_seq_one_letter_code
_entity_poly.pdbx_strand_id
1 'polypeptide(L)'
;MIGGLDGSAFRPLFPGVHEVVQTAFILPLVHRQTSVKVDLALGLTGFEQNAIRNATPVSFEDNTVAVVSAEDLILMKTLAARPRDIDDVAKIVVRQGDALNWDYILTTAAALEQAIGQDLVAPLERLRGDQ
;
A
#
# COMPACT_ATOMS: atom_id res chain seq x y z
N MET A 1 19.76 -7.16 6.48
CA MET A 1 20.81 -7.08 5.43
C MET A 1 20.53 -5.87 4.55
N ILE A 2 21.43 -4.88 4.51
CA ILE A 2 21.36 -3.72 3.57
C ILE A 2 22.55 -3.72 2.59
N GLY A 3 23.54 -4.61 2.78
CA GLY A 3 24.79 -4.65 2.02
C GLY A 3 24.67 -4.97 0.53
N GLY A 4 23.47 -5.22 0.00
CA GLY A 4 23.23 -5.42 -1.44
C GLY A 4 22.97 -4.14 -2.24
N LEU A 5 22.92 -2.97 -1.59
CA LEU A 5 22.68 -1.68 -2.28
C LEU A 5 23.95 -1.06 -2.88
N ASP A 6 25.13 -1.56 -2.49
CA ASP A 6 26.41 -1.08 -3.00
C ASP A 6 26.54 -1.45 -4.49
N GLY A 7 26.66 -0.42 -5.34
CA GLY A 7 26.64 -0.56 -6.80
C GLY A 7 25.25 -0.41 -7.45
N SER A 8 24.18 -0.28 -6.68
CA SER A 8 22.85 0.02 -7.23
C SER A 8 22.65 1.52 -7.51
N ALA A 9 21.65 1.84 -8.34
CA ALA A 9 21.22 3.21 -8.61
C ALA A 9 20.61 3.92 -7.37
N PHE A 10 20.36 3.17 -6.29
CA PHE A 10 19.76 3.67 -5.07
C PHE A 10 20.76 3.67 -3.91
N ARG A 11 20.46 4.47 -2.89
CA ARG A 11 21.13 4.43 -1.59
C ARG A 11 20.12 4.61 -0.47
N PRO A 12 20.43 4.19 0.77
CA PRO A 12 19.62 4.54 1.92
C PRO A 12 19.37 6.05 2.00
N LEU A 13 18.14 6.42 2.36
CA LEU A 13 17.73 7.83 2.43
C LEU A 13 18.50 8.59 3.52
N PHE A 14 18.76 7.96 4.67
CA PHE A 14 19.46 8.53 5.82
C PHE A 14 20.34 7.47 6.52
N PRO A 15 21.33 7.84 7.34
CA PRO A 15 22.07 6.87 8.16
C PRO A 15 21.13 6.15 9.14
N GLY A 16 21.29 4.84 9.32
CA GLY A 16 20.48 4.08 10.30
C GLY A 16 19.15 3.52 9.80
N VAL A 17 18.87 3.52 8.48
CA VAL A 17 17.57 3.01 7.96
C VAL A 17 17.22 1.58 8.39
N HIS A 18 18.20 0.77 8.81
CA HIS A 18 17.97 -0.59 9.29
C HIS A 18 17.02 -0.64 10.49
N GLU A 19 17.02 0.39 11.33
CA GLU A 19 16.09 0.50 12.47
C GLU A 19 14.64 0.60 11.99
N VAL A 20 14.40 1.37 10.92
CA VAL A 20 13.07 1.49 10.30
C VAL A 20 12.67 0.19 9.60
N VAL A 21 13.60 -0.47 8.91
CA VAL A 21 13.32 -1.77 8.29
C VAL A 21 12.92 -2.82 9.32
N GLN A 22 13.59 -2.84 10.49
CA GLN A 22 13.32 -3.81 11.56
C GLN A 22 11.99 -3.59 12.27
N THR A 23 11.47 -2.37 12.29
CA THR A 23 10.29 -1.99 13.07
C THR A 23 9.05 -1.79 12.21
N ALA A 24 9.22 -1.16 11.04
CA ALA A 24 8.13 -0.78 10.14
C ALA A 24 8.15 -1.55 8.82
N PHE A 25 9.16 -2.38 8.57
CA PHE A 25 9.30 -3.14 7.31
C PHE A 25 9.31 -2.28 6.04
N ILE A 26 9.69 -1.01 6.18
CA ILE A 26 9.93 -0.09 5.07
C ILE A 26 11.43 0.19 4.98
N LEU A 27 11.98 0.13 3.77
CA LEU A 27 13.33 0.56 3.43
C LEU A 27 13.26 1.88 2.64
N PRO A 28 13.49 3.04 3.29
CA PRO A 28 13.54 4.32 2.61
C PRO A 28 14.83 4.47 1.81
N LEU A 29 14.69 4.76 0.52
CA LEU A 29 15.75 4.89 -0.45
C LEU A 29 15.67 6.25 -1.16
N VAL A 30 16.78 6.61 -1.79
CA VAL A 30 16.85 7.73 -2.73
C VAL A 30 17.63 7.31 -3.98
N HIS A 31 17.09 7.63 -5.15
CA HIS A 31 17.76 7.45 -6.42
C HIS A 31 18.94 8.43 -6.52
N ARG A 32 20.13 7.91 -6.81
CA ARG A 32 21.37 8.69 -6.74
C ARG A 32 21.41 9.82 -7.76
N GLN A 33 20.93 9.59 -8.97
CA GLN A 33 21.02 10.55 -10.08
C GLN A 33 19.95 11.63 -10.00
N THR A 34 18.70 11.25 -9.70
CA THR A 34 17.55 12.19 -9.75
C THR A 34 17.11 12.69 -8.39
N SER A 35 17.64 12.14 -7.29
CA SER A 35 17.20 12.43 -5.92
C SER A 35 15.74 12.10 -5.62
N VAL A 36 15.06 11.34 -6.49
CA VAL A 36 13.72 10.82 -6.23
C VAL A 36 13.77 9.86 -5.04
N LYS A 37 12.90 10.09 -4.06
CA LYS A 37 12.75 9.22 -2.88
C LYS A 37 11.86 8.04 -3.22
N VAL A 38 12.20 6.87 -2.72
CA VAL A 38 11.46 5.62 -2.93
C VAL A 38 11.36 4.90 -1.60
N ASP A 39 10.16 4.55 -1.19
CA ASP A 39 9.95 3.68 -0.04
C ASP A 39 9.70 2.25 -0.54
N LEU A 40 10.60 1.34 -0.18
CA LEU A 40 10.43 -0.08 -0.48
C LEU A 40 9.75 -0.77 0.70
N ALA A 41 8.46 -1.07 0.57
CA ALA A 41 7.75 -1.89 1.54
C ALA A 41 8.10 -3.38 1.36
N LEU A 42 8.44 -4.05 2.47
CA LEU A 42 8.71 -5.48 2.48
C LEU A 42 7.40 -6.22 2.77
N GLY A 43 6.81 -6.82 1.73
CA GLY A 43 5.59 -7.63 1.86
C GLY A 43 5.89 -8.95 2.57
N LEU A 44 5.41 -9.10 3.80
CA LEU A 44 5.65 -10.27 4.66
C LEU A 44 4.40 -11.12 4.90
N THR A 45 3.24 -10.67 4.43
CA THR A 45 1.96 -11.31 4.64
C THR A 45 1.37 -11.81 3.33
N GLY A 46 0.34 -12.66 3.42
CA GLY A 46 -0.43 -13.08 2.25
C GLY A 46 -1.19 -11.93 1.57
N PHE A 47 -1.47 -10.85 2.30
CA PHE A 47 -2.16 -9.69 1.75
C PHE A 47 -1.28 -8.94 0.74
N GLU A 48 -0.01 -8.63 1.05
CA GLU A 48 0.84 -7.93 0.08
C GLU A 48 1.13 -8.78 -1.16
N GLN A 49 1.28 -10.10 -0.99
CA GLN A 49 1.44 -11.02 -2.12
C GLN A 49 0.22 -11.02 -3.05
N ASN A 50 -0.98 -11.00 -2.47
CA ASN A 50 -2.22 -10.88 -3.23
C ASN A 50 -2.32 -9.52 -3.94
N ALA A 51 -2.00 -8.42 -3.26
CA ALA A 51 -2.01 -7.09 -3.85
C ALA A 51 -1.04 -6.96 -5.03
N ILE A 52 0.16 -7.56 -4.94
CA ILE A 52 1.11 -7.63 -6.06
C ILE A 52 0.53 -8.45 -7.22
N ARG A 53 -0.10 -9.60 -6.93
CA ARG A 53 -0.70 -10.45 -7.97
C ARG A 53 -1.89 -9.78 -8.66
N ASN A 54 -2.67 -9.00 -7.93
CA ASN A 54 -3.83 -8.27 -8.43
C ASN A 54 -3.45 -6.93 -9.07
N ALA A 55 -2.18 -6.51 -8.98
CA ALA A 55 -1.72 -5.25 -9.53
C ALA A 55 -1.95 -5.22 -11.05
N THR A 56 -2.48 -4.10 -11.52
CA THR A 56 -2.83 -3.91 -12.93
C THR A 56 -1.71 -3.16 -13.64
N PRO A 57 -1.27 -3.61 -14.83
CA PRO A 57 -0.30 -2.85 -15.63
C PRO A 57 -0.95 -1.55 -16.14
N VAL A 58 -0.30 -0.42 -15.86
CA VAL A 58 -0.68 0.90 -16.35
C VAL A 58 0.43 1.42 -17.25
N SER A 59 0.07 1.86 -18.45
CA SER A 59 1.02 2.53 -19.35
C SER A 59 1.31 3.94 -18.83
N PHE A 60 2.59 4.25 -18.69
CA PHE A 60 3.09 5.57 -18.29
C PHE A 60 4.25 5.95 -19.20
N GLU A 61 3.99 6.88 -20.11
CA GLU A 61 4.89 7.21 -21.23
C GLU A 61 5.31 5.92 -21.97
N ASP A 62 6.61 5.70 -22.14
CA ASP A 62 7.16 4.52 -22.81
C ASP A 62 7.31 3.29 -21.89
N ASN A 63 6.80 3.37 -20.65
CA ASN A 63 6.94 2.33 -19.64
C ASN A 63 5.59 1.71 -19.26
N THR A 64 5.63 0.47 -18.77
CA THR A 64 4.48 -0.17 -18.11
C THR A 64 4.81 -0.37 -16.65
N VAL A 65 3.97 0.17 -15.77
CA VAL A 65 4.14 0.11 -14.32
C VAL A 65 2.97 -0.68 -13.73
N ALA A 66 3.25 -1.68 -12.90
CA ALA A 66 2.22 -2.37 -12.15
C ALA A 66 1.72 -1.46 -11.02
N VAL A 67 0.43 -1.13 -11.02
CA VAL A 67 -0.22 -0.28 -10.04
C VAL A 67 -1.20 -1.14 -9.24
N VAL A 68 -1.20 -0.94 -7.91
CA VAL A 68 -2.12 -1.63 -7.00
C VAL A 68 -3.59 -1.37 -7.39
N SER A 69 -4.46 -2.36 -7.20
CA SER A 69 -5.90 -2.20 -7.44
C SER A 69 -6.51 -1.13 -6.53
N ALA A 70 -7.67 -0.60 -6.89
CA ALA A 70 -8.35 0.38 -6.06
C ALA A 70 -8.79 -0.23 -4.72
N GLU A 71 -9.25 -1.48 -4.76
CA GLU A 71 -9.66 -2.27 -3.60
C GLU A 71 -8.49 -2.50 -2.63
N ASP A 72 -7.35 -2.96 -3.14
CA ASP A 72 -6.16 -3.19 -2.32
C ASP A 72 -5.59 -1.87 -1.79
N LEU A 73 -5.67 -0.78 -2.56
CA LEU A 73 -5.28 0.55 -2.10
C LEU A 73 -6.18 1.06 -0.97
N ILE A 74 -7.48 0.82 -1.04
CA ILE A 74 -8.43 1.11 0.05
C ILE A 74 -8.01 0.35 1.31
N LEU A 75 -7.77 -0.96 1.21
CA LEU A 75 -7.36 -1.80 2.33
C LEU A 75 -6.04 -1.34 2.94
N MET A 76 -5.03 -1.03 2.11
CA MET A 76 -3.74 -0.50 2.56
C MET A 76 -3.89 0.82 3.32
N LYS A 77 -4.74 1.73 2.83
CA LYS A 77 -5.01 3.03 3.47
C LYS A 77 -5.76 2.87 4.79
N THR A 78 -6.77 2.00 4.84
CA THR A 78 -7.52 1.71 6.07
C THR A 78 -6.64 1.07 7.14
N LEU A 79 -5.74 0.15 6.75
CA LEU A 79 -4.74 -0.45 7.65
C LEU A 79 -3.78 0.60 8.23
N ALA A 80 -3.33 1.56 7.43
CA ALA A 80 -2.43 2.62 7.89
C ALA A 80 -3.10 3.57 8.91
N ALA A 81 -4.43 3.65 8.91
CA ALA A 81 -5.27 4.35 9.88
C ALA A 81 -4.85 5.80 10.18
N ARG A 82 -4.23 6.51 9.23
CA ARG A 82 -3.86 7.91 9.42
C ARG A 82 -5.10 8.78 9.20
N PRO A 83 -5.26 9.91 9.91
CA PRO A 83 -6.41 10.80 9.72
C PRO A 83 -6.63 11.25 8.27
N ARG A 84 -5.55 11.39 7.49
CA ARG A 84 -5.60 11.74 6.05
C ARG A 84 -6.02 10.59 5.14
N ASP A 85 -5.86 9.35 5.58
CA ASP A 85 -6.17 8.18 4.74
C ASP A 85 -7.68 7.96 4.62
N ILE A 86 -8.50 8.45 5.55
CA ILE A 86 -9.97 8.38 5.47
C ILE A 86 -10.50 9.18 4.28
N ASP A 87 -10.07 10.44 4.13
CA ASP A 87 -10.48 11.30 3.02
C ASP A 87 -10.04 10.74 1.66
N ASP A 88 -8.86 10.10 1.61
CA ASP A 88 -8.36 9.47 0.39
C ASP A 88 -9.15 8.23 0.03
N VAL A 89 -9.49 7.37 0.99
CA VAL A 89 -10.37 6.21 0.77
C VAL A 89 -11.73 6.67 0.26
N ALA A 90 -12.34 7.69 0.88
CA ALA A 90 -13.61 8.23 0.43
C ALA A 90 -13.56 8.72 -1.03
N LYS A 91 -12.49 9.43 -1.43
CA LYS A 91 -12.31 9.87 -2.82
C LYS A 91 -12.16 8.70 -3.79
N ILE A 92 -11.44 7.64 -3.41
CA ILE A 92 -11.31 6.43 -4.24
C ILE A 92 -12.68 5.78 -4.40
N VAL A 93 -13.44 5.63 -3.30
CA VAL A 93 -14.79 5.06 -3.29
C VAL A 93 -15.73 5.83 -4.22
N VAL A 94 -15.78 7.16 -4.11
CA VAL A 94 -16.60 8.01 -4.99
C VAL A 94 -16.16 7.91 -6.46
N ARG A 95 -14.86 7.89 -6.73
CA ARG A 95 -14.32 7.85 -8.10
C ARG A 95 -14.61 6.51 -8.79
N GLN A 96 -14.48 5.41 -8.06
CA GLN A 96 -14.66 4.07 -8.60
C GLN A 96 -16.14 3.67 -8.63
N GLY A 97 -16.95 4.15 -7.68
CA GLY A 97 -18.39 3.90 -7.62
C GLY A 97 -18.71 2.41 -7.64
N ASP A 98 -19.70 2.03 -8.46
CA ASP A 98 -20.18 0.65 -8.62
C ASP A 98 -19.14 -0.33 -9.18
N ALA A 99 -18.00 0.14 -9.68
CA ALA A 99 -16.94 -0.72 -10.17
C ALA A 99 -16.16 -1.42 -9.04
N LEU A 100 -16.28 -0.94 -7.79
CA LEU A 100 -15.59 -1.55 -6.66
C LEU A 100 -16.16 -2.92 -6.30
N ASN A 101 -15.27 -3.88 -6.13
CA ASN A 101 -15.64 -5.17 -5.55
C ASN A 101 -15.69 -5.08 -4.01
N TRP A 102 -16.84 -4.64 -3.49
CA TRP A 102 -17.05 -4.53 -2.04
C TRP A 102 -16.99 -5.86 -1.29
N ASP A 103 -17.40 -6.96 -1.92
CA ASP A 103 -17.33 -8.29 -1.30
C ASP A 103 -15.87 -8.70 -1.07
N TYR A 104 -14.99 -8.41 -2.03
CA TYR A 104 -13.55 -8.60 -1.89
C TYR A 104 -12.96 -7.69 -0.79
N ILE A 105 -13.30 -6.40 -0.80
CA ILE A 105 -12.83 -5.44 0.20
C ILE A 105 -13.21 -5.91 1.61
N LEU A 106 -14.49 -6.21 1.86
CA LEU A 106 -14.99 -6.55 3.19
C LEU A 106 -14.48 -7.91 3.66
N THR A 107 -14.41 -8.91 2.77
CA THR A 107 -13.85 -10.23 3.13
C THR A 107 -12.38 -10.13 3.51
N THR A 108 -11.60 -9.34 2.76
CA THR A 108 -10.18 -9.16 3.03
C THR A 108 -9.96 -8.32 4.29
N ALA A 109 -10.75 -7.25 4.49
CA ALA A 109 -10.72 -6.43 5.70
C ALA A 109 -11.01 -7.29 6.95
N ALA A 110 -12.02 -8.16 6.90
CA ALA A 110 -12.33 -9.06 8.01
C ALA A 110 -11.17 -10.02 8.32
N ALA A 111 -10.53 -10.59 7.31
CA ALA A 111 -9.35 -11.46 7.51
C ALA A 111 -8.17 -10.70 8.14
N LEU A 112 -7.94 -9.47 7.71
CA LEU A 112 -6.91 -8.59 8.27
C LEU A 112 -7.22 -8.19 9.71
N GLU A 113 -8.46 -7.80 10.00
CA GLU A 113 -8.95 -7.45 11.33
C GLU A 113 -8.73 -8.59 12.33
N GLN A 114 -9.03 -9.84 11.94
CA GLN A 114 -8.74 -11.01 12.76
C GLN A 114 -7.24 -11.22 13.03
N ALA A 115 -6.38 -10.85 12.07
CA ALA A 115 -4.94 -11.01 12.21
C ALA A 115 -4.29 -9.92 13.08
N ILE A 116 -4.81 -8.70 13.09
CA ILE A 116 -4.17 -7.54 13.74
C ILE A 116 -4.95 -6.99 14.95
N GLY A 117 -6.21 -7.39 15.14
CA GLY A 117 -7.05 -6.94 16.27
C GLY A 117 -7.52 -5.49 16.17
N GLN A 118 -7.59 -4.93 14.96
CA GLN A 118 -8.05 -3.56 14.69
C GLN A 118 -9.33 -3.63 13.84
N ASP A 119 -10.34 -2.84 14.20
CA ASP A 119 -11.58 -2.71 13.42
C ASP A 119 -11.29 -2.04 12.07
N LEU A 120 -11.47 -2.80 10.99
CA LEU A 120 -11.32 -2.35 9.61
C LEU A 120 -12.65 -2.41 8.87
N VAL A 121 -13.55 -3.30 9.27
CA VAL A 121 -14.81 -3.54 8.55
C VAL A 121 -15.81 -2.42 8.79
N ALA A 122 -16.05 -2.03 10.05
CA ALA A 122 -17.08 -1.03 10.36
C ALA A 122 -16.84 0.35 9.70
N PRO A 123 -15.61 0.90 9.59
CA PRO A 123 -15.41 2.14 8.83
C PRO A 123 -15.67 1.97 7.33
N LEU A 124 -15.34 0.82 6.74
CA LEU A 124 -15.57 0.53 5.32
C LEU A 124 -17.06 0.37 5.01
N GLU A 125 -17.84 -0.28 5.89
CA GLU A 125 -19.29 -0.40 5.74
C GLU A 125 -19.99 0.95 5.78
N ARG A 126 -19.56 1.87 6.67
CA ARG A 126 -20.09 3.24 6.70
C ARG A 126 -19.85 3.97 5.38
N LEU A 127 -18.62 3.87 4.85
CA LEU A 127 -18.27 4.47 3.56
C LEU A 127 -19.05 3.88 2.38
N ARG A 128 -19.40 2.59 2.43
CA ARG A 128 -20.26 1.93 1.44
C ARG A 128 -21.70 2.43 1.50
N GLY A 129 -22.23 2.61 2.71
CA GLY A 129 -23.62 3.06 2.92
C GLY A 129 -23.87 4.53 2.58
N ASP A 130 -22.81 5.33 2.43
CA ASP A 130 -22.86 6.74 2.03
C ASP A 130 -22.90 6.94 0.48
N GLN A 131 -22.88 5.85 -0.31
CA GLN A 131 -23.09 5.87 -1.77
C GLN A 131 -24.57 5.80 -2.15
#